data_AF-A0AAE3PPQ6-F1
#
_entry.id   AF-A0AAE3PPQ6-F1
#
_cell.length_a   1.000
_cell.length_b   1.000
_cell.length_c   1.000
_cell.angle_alpha   90.00
_cell.angle_beta   90.00
_cell.angle_gamma   90.00
#
_symmetry.space_group_name_H-M   'P 1'
#
loop_
_entity.id
_entity.type
_entity.pdbx_description
1 polymer ?
#
loop_
_entity_poly.entity_id
_entity_poly.type
_entity_poly.pdbx_seq_one_letter_code
_entity_poly.pdbx_strand_id
1 'polypeptide(L)'
;GKAMEAAERGLDETMSAFIAWAARHGVDVDDARSAKMLLRFGGMETARDAERAIREGFKVWRRAGMPEERYRMAEVRFPGGSFSTAWRYLYTG
;
A
#
# COMPACT_ATOMS: atom_id res chain seq x y z
N GLY A 1 -28.73 5.45 2.05
CA GLY A 1 -29.26 6.38 1.01
C GLY A 1 -28.46 6.17 -0.24
N LYS A 2 -29.10 5.91 -1.39
CA LYS A 2 -28.46 5.26 -2.57
C LYS A 2 -27.12 5.86 -3.02
N ALA A 3 -26.94 7.18 -2.90
CA ALA A 3 -25.66 7.84 -3.23
C ALA A 3 -24.52 7.50 -2.26
N MET A 4 -24.81 7.40 -0.96
CA MET A 4 -23.83 7.00 0.07
C MET A 4 -23.44 5.53 -0.11
N GLU A 5 -24.41 4.65 -0.34
CA GLU A 5 -24.17 3.20 -0.54
C GLU A 5 -23.36 2.91 -1.82
N ALA A 6 -23.56 3.70 -2.89
CA ALA A 6 -22.76 3.58 -4.11
C ALA A 6 -21.33 4.08 -3.90
N ALA A 7 -21.14 5.15 -3.13
CA ALA A 7 -19.81 5.65 -2.76
C ALA A 7 -19.07 4.66 -1.85
N GLU A 8 -19.75 4.07 -0.86
CA GLU A 8 -19.20 3.03 0.02
C GLU A 8 -18.81 1.77 -0.77
N ARG A 9 -19.66 1.29 -1.69
CA ARG A 9 -19.31 0.17 -2.58
C ARG A 9 -18.11 0.48 -3.48
N GLY A 10 -18.05 1.68 -4.05
CA GLY A 10 -16.90 2.09 -4.87
C GLY A 10 -15.60 2.14 -4.08
N LEU A 11 -15.65 2.55 -2.80
CA LEU A 11 -14.52 2.50 -1.87
C LEU A 11 -14.13 1.06 -1.51
N ASP A 12 -15.10 0.17 -1.30
CA ASP A 12 -14.84 -1.24 -0.99
C ASP A 12 -14.24 -2.00 -2.19
N GLU A 13 -14.72 -1.76 -3.41
CA GLU A 13 -14.18 -2.36 -4.64
C GLU A 13 -12.74 -1.89 -4.91
N THR A 14 -12.48 -0.60 -4.74
CA THR A 14 -11.14 -0.04 -4.94
C THR A 14 -10.17 -0.43 -3.83
N MET A 15 -10.64 -0.59 -2.59
CA MET A 15 -9.84 -1.16 -1.50
C MET A 15 -9.52 -2.64 -1.73
N SER A 16 -10.45 -3.39 -2.32
CA SER A 16 -10.21 -4.78 -2.73
C SER A 16 -9.04 -4.89 -3.72
N ALA A 17 -8.89 -3.93 -4.64
CA ALA A 17 -7.73 -3.91 -5.55
C ALA A 17 -6.39 -3.70 -4.82
N PHE A 18 -6.38 -2.88 -3.76
CA PHE A 18 -5.19 -2.67 -2.94
C PHE A 18 -4.83 -3.91 -2.10
N ILE A 19 -5.84 -4.57 -1.51
CA ILE A 19 -5.64 -5.84 -0.81
C ILE A 19 -5.17 -6.95 -1.76
N ALA A 20 -5.71 -7.00 -2.97
CA ALA A 20 -5.28 -7.96 -4.00
C ALA A 20 -3.82 -7.72 -4.43
N TRP A 21 -3.42 -6.45 -4.59
CA TRP A 21 -2.01 -6.11 -4.79
C TRP A 21 -1.15 -6.63 -3.63
N ALA A 22 -1.57 -6.38 -2.40
CA ALA A 22 -0.83 -6.78 -1.22
C ALA A 22 -0.63 -8.31 -1.18
N ALA A 23 -1.70 -9.08 -1.38
CA ALA A 23 -1.64 -10.54 -1.45
C ALA A 23 -0.70 -11.05 -2.56
N ARG A 24 -0.75 -10.46 -3.76
CA ARG A 24 0.11 -10.84 -4.90
C ARG A 24 1.60 -10.63 -4.59
N HIS A 25 1.93 -9.60 -3.83
CA HIS A 25 3.32 -9.22 -3.52
C HIS A 25 3.78 -9.74 -2.14
N GLY A 26 2.98 -10.58 -1.47
CA GLY A 26 3.31 -11.08 -0.13
C GLY A 26 3.41 -9.96 0.91
N VAL A 27 2.63 -8.88 0.72
CA VAL A 27 2.56 -7.74 1.63
C VAL A 27 1.40 -7.92 2.57
N ASP A 28 1.69 -7.90 3.86
CA ASP A 28 0.69 -7.78 4.90
C ASP A 28 0.49 -6.29 5.21
N VAL A 29 -0.76 -5.83 5.13
CA VAL A 29 -1.14 -4.42 5.32
C VAL A 29 -1.86 -4.31 6.66
N ASP A 30 -1.24 -3.61 7.60
CA ASP A 30 -1.85 -3.27 8.88
C ASP A 30 -2.31 -1.81 8.87
N ASP A 31 -3.40 -1.54 9.58
CA ASP A 31 -3.87 -0.17 9.85
C ASP A 31 -4.11 0.70 8.60
N ALA A 32 -4.54 0.11 7.47
CA ALA A 32 -4.76 0.83 6.19
C ALA A 32 -5.70 2.05 6.29
N ARG A 33 -6.62 2.03 7.26
CA ARG A 33 -7.58 3.12 7.51
C ARG A 33 -7.05 4.18 8.50
N SER A 34 -5.93 3.94 9.17
CA SER A 34 -5.32 4.83 10.17
C SER A 34 -4.15 5.66 9.59
N ALA A 35 -3.64 6.61 10.38
CA ALA A 35 -2.49 7.43 9.98
C ALA A 35 -1.15 6.68 10.00
N LYS A 36 -1.09 5.47 10.57
CA LYS A 36 0.13 4.68 10.74
C LYS A 36 0.05 3.35 9.98
N MET A 37 -0.29 3.43 8.69
CA MET A 37 -0.30 2.24 7.83
C MET A 37 1.07 1.58 7.82
N LEU A 38 1.09 0.26 7.99
CA LEU A 38 2.29 -0.56 7.95
C LEU A 38 2.21 -1.54 6.78
N LEU A 39 3.25 -1.55 5.93
CA LEU A 39 3.43 -2.50 4.84
C LEU A 39 4.55 -3.48 5.21
N ARG A 40 4.18 -4.72 5.54
CA ARG A 40 5.12 -5.76 5.93
C ARG A 40 5.34 -6.73 4.77
N PHE A 41 6.54 -6.70 4.20
CA PHE A 41 6.90 -7.54 3.06
C PHE A 41 7.43 -8.89 3.51
N GLY A 42 6.79 -9.98 3.09
CA GLY A 42 7.22 -11.35 3.29
C GLY A 42 7.73 -11.95 1.98
N GLY A 43 9.05 -12.13 1.84
CA GLY A 43 9.62 -12.95 0.77
C GLY A 43 10.12 -12.22 -0.47
N MET A 44 10.47 -10.93 -0.37
CA MET A 44 11.19 -10.27 -1.48
C MET A 44 12.69 -10.54 -1.42
N GLU A 45 13.22 -10.96 -2.57
CA GLU A 45 14.61 -11.42 -2.72
C GLU A 45 15.59 -10.24 -2.85
N THR A 46 15.13 -9.10 -3.38
CA THR A 46 16.00 -7.93 -3.62
C THR A 46 15.34 -6.60 -3.24
N ALA A 47 16.19 -5.62 -2.94
CA ALA A 47 15.76 -4.23 -2.71
C ALA A 47 15.09 -3.59 -3.95
N ARG A 48 15.46 -4.03 -5.16
CA ARG A 48 14.83 -3.53 -6.40
C ARG A 48 13.41 -4.08 -6.58
N ASP A 49 13.17 -5.32 -6.18
CA ASP A 49 11.82 -5.90 -6.18
C ASP A 49 10.94 -5.18 -5.18
N ALA A 50 11.50 -4.82 -4.02
CA ALA A 50 10.83 -3.97 -3.04
C ALA A 50 10.41 -2.62 -3.58
N GLU A 51 11.35 -1.90 -4.17
CA GLU A 51 11.07 -0.61 -4.76
C GLU A 51 9.98 -0.70 -5.83
N ARG A 52 10.05 -1.71 -6.71
CA ARG A 52 9.06 -1.94 -7.76
C ARG A 52 7.68 -2.23 -7.17
N ALA A 53 7.59 -3.11 -6.17
CA ALA A 53 6.34 -3.44 -5.49
C ALA A 53 5.75 -2.20 -4.79
N ILE A 54 6.55 -1.43 -4.05
CA ILE A 54 6.11 -0.21 -3.36
C ILE A 54 5.55 0.81 -4.35
N ARG A 55 6.19 0.99 -5.52
CA ARG A 55 5.71 1.89 -6.59
C ARG A 55 4.42 1.39 -7.23
N GLU A 56 4.28 0.08 -7.41
CA GLU A 56 3.04 -0.53 -7.91
C GLU A 56 1.89 -0.32 -6.93
N GLY A 57 2.11 -0.60 -5.64
CA GLY A 57 1.13 -0.39 -4.58
C GLY A 57 0.69 1.07 -4.50
N PHE A 58 1.62 2.02 -4.66
CA PHE A 58 1.27 3.44 -4.70
C PHE A 58 0.36 3.81 -5.88
N LYS A 59 0.56 3.19 -7.05
CA LYS A 59 -0.33 3.40 -8.22
C LYS A 59 -1.72 2.84 -7.95
N VAL A 60 -1.82 1.66 -7.33
CA VAL A 60 -3.10 1.03 -6.97
C VAL A 60 -3.83 1.88 -5.93
N TRP A 61 -3.12 2.30 -4.87
CA TRP A 61 -3.62 3.18 -3.82
C TRP A 61 -4.19 4.49 -4.37
N ARG A 62 -3.48 5.15 -5.29
CA ARG A 62 -3.97 6.37 -5.95
C ARG A 62 -5.20 6.15 -6.82
N ARG A 63 -5.23 5.06 -7.59
CA ARG A 63 -6.40 4.69 -8.39
C ARG A 63 -7.63 4.39 -7.53
N ALA A 64 -7.41 3.97 -6.29
CA ALA A 64 -8.45 3.79 -5.30
C ALA A 64 -8.96 5.10 -4.67
N GLY A 65 -8.48 6.27 -5.10
CA GLY A 65 -8.89 7.56 -4.55
C GLY A 65 -8.41 7.82 -3.13
N MET A 66 -7.47 7.02 -2.63
CA MET A 66 -6.98 7.12 -1.27
C MET A 66 -5.94 8.25 -1.12
N PRO A 67 -5.84 8.91 0.06
CA PRO A 67 -4.90 10.01 0.26
C PRO A 67 -3.43 9.57 0.04
N GLU A 68 -2.75 10.19 -0.92
CA GLU A 68 -1.37 9.84 -1.28
C GLU A 68 -0.39 9.94 -0.11
N GLU A 69 -0.57 10.98 0.72
CA GLU A 69 0.29 11.26 1.87
C GLU A 69 0.31 10.07 2.85
N ARG A 70 -0.84 9.43 3.08
CA ARG A 70 -0.92 8.25 3.94
C ARG A 70 -0.03 7.13 3.44
N TYR A 71 0.00 6.89 2.12
CA TYR A 71 0.88 5.89 1.55
C TYR A 71 2.35 6.30 1.65
N ARG A 72 2.67 7.57 1.35
CA ARG A 72 4.04 8.09 1.45
C ARG A 72 4.62 7.98 2.86
N MET A 73 3.78 8.17 3.89
CA MET A 73 4.15 8.07 5.30
C MET A 73 4.10 6.65 5.87
N ALA A 74 3.65 5.67 5.08
CA ALA A 74 3.55 4.29 5.54
C ALA A 74 4.92 3.76 5.97
N GLU A 75 4.94 3.10 7.12
CA GLU A 75 6.10 2.34 7.57
C GLU A 75 6.22 1.10 6.68
N VAL A 76 7.45 0.79 6.25
CA VAL A 76 7.75 -0.40 5.47
C VAL A 76 8.64 -1.28 6.31
N ARG A 77 8.23 -2.54 6.53
CA ARG A 77 9.05 -3.55 7.20
C ARG A 77 9.45 -4.65 6.23
N PHE A 78 10.74 -4.96 6.22
CA PHE A 78 11.30 -6.02 5.40
C PHE A 78 11.61 -7.28 6.21
N PRO A 79 11.86 -8.41 5.54
CA PRO A 79 12.43 -9.59 6.18
C PRO A 79 13.75 -9.22 6.89
N GLY A 80 13.96 -9.77 8.08
CA GLY A 80 15.13 -9.43 8.92
C GLY A 80 14.94 -8.22 9.83
N GLY A 81 13.74 -7.62 9.84
CA GLY A 81 13.37 -6.60 10.85
C GLY A 81 13.82 -5.18 10.54
N SER A 82 14.43 -4.94 9.39
CA SER A 82 14.72 -3.57 8.95
C SER A 82 13.42 -2.83 8.60
N PHE A 83 13.40 -1.53 8.91
CA PHE A 83 12.26 -0.67 8.66
C PHE A 83 12.67 0.58 7.87
N SER A 84 11.74 1.12 7.11
CA SER A 84 11.90 2.32 6.29
C SER A 84 10.55 3.04 6.15
N THR A 85 10.51 4.09 5.35
CA THR A 85 9.26 4.80 5.01
C THR A 85 9.06 4.74 3.51
N ALA A 86 7.83 4.52 3.06
CA ALA A 86 7.52 4.29 1.65
C ALA A 86 8.00 5.41 0.72
N TRP A 87 7.95 6.68 1.15
CA TRP A 87 8.41 7.81 0.32
C TRP A 87 9.84 7.65 -0.19
N ARG A 88 10.74 7.01 0.56
CA ARG A 88 12.14 6.80 0.15
C ARG A 88 12.28 6.00 -1.15
N TYR A 89 11.28 5.20 -1.50
CA TYR A 89 11.26 4.36 -2.72
C TYR A 89 10.47 4.98 -3.87
N LEU A 90 9.74 6.07 -3.60
CA LEU A 90 8.88 6.74 -4.59
C LEU A 90 9.60 7.87 -5.33
N TYR A 91 10.70 8.40 -4.76
CA TYR A 91 11.44 9.55 -5.31
C TYR A 91 12.85 9.21 -5.83
N THR A 92 13.29 7.96 -5.71
CA THR A 92 14.59 7.48 -6.22
C THR A 92 14.54 7.25 -7.72
N GLY A 93 14.61 8.33 -8.51
CA GLY A 93 14.76 8.30 -9.97
C GLY A 93 16.21 8.49 -10.37
#